data_AF-A0A957WDJ5-F1
#
_entry.id   AF-A0A957WDJ5-F1
#
_cell.length_a   1.000
_cell.length_b   1.000
_cell.length_c   1.000
_cell.angle_alpha   90.00
_cell.angle_beta   90.00
_cell.angle_gamma   90.00
#
_symmetry.space_group_name_H-M   'P 1'
#
loop_
_entity.id
_entity.type
_entity.pdbx_description
1 polymer ?
#
loop_
_entity_poly.entity_id
_entity_poly.type
_entity_poly.pdbx_seq_one_letter_code
_entity_poly.pdbx_strand_id
1 'polypeptide(L)'
;MSSNSNRMANPFELILESRMGGIVINFILIPLLILSALLLPPISLADRLLSFGYDSIGRDGGAIQDPDGTQITFPSEGVNRSFRVKLTAVPRSLFLEGAANSSLLAAAENIPPNLVMKSPYYRLQIKGRSPEEVVLKVPIPNESEPYATLDLYSWNGQAWEWLPGQKVLAEDTFESNLDFAPESIVAMQTQAVNPNISADYEISSPFPEDLRDTLREVNPEGVYLDVGGRLVGNLEQVPAEVMEGPFLVIPTIRNWFNDGSIRSDLVDNMLIDSAAREQNIQAIVGLLAQTGATGIDIDYRGINPNLSREFTAYLEQLRQALPPQTQLSVRVEEPLQVSADTWETGAYDWRAIGRIANVVKVPALPDPRAYAQGGQ
;
A
#
# COMPACT_ATOMS: atom_id res chain seq x y z
N MET A 1 4.10 84.61 41.98
CA MET A 1 3.95 83.18 42.36
C MET A 1 4.37 82.35 41.17
N SER A 2 5.49 81.63 41.30
CA SER A 2 6.10 80.82 40.23
C SER A 2 5.33 79.50 40.09
N SER A 3 4.98 79.14 38.86
CA SER A 3 4.42 77.84 38.48
C SER A 3 5.56 77.00 37.87
N ASN A 4 5.91 75.92 38.56
CA ASN A 4 6.70 74.82 38.03
C ASN A 4 5.89 74.06 36.97
N SER A 5 6.52 73.75 35.83
CA SER A 5 6.07 72.66 34.96
C SER A 5 7.27 71.81 34.54
N ASN A 6 7.18 70.53 34.92
CA ASN A 6 8.15 69.46 34.66
C ASN A 6 8.29 69.18 33.16
N ARG A 7 9.53 69.10 32.67
CA ARG A 7 9.90 68.41 31.42
C ARG A 7 10.13 66.92 31.74
N MET A 8 9.21 66.04 31.34
CA MET A 8 9.56 64.63 31.08
C MET A 8 10.02 64.54 29.63
N ALA A 9 11.33 64.40 29.42
CA ALA A 9 11.89 64.05 28.12
C ALA A 9 11.56 62.59 27.81
N ASN A 10 11.01 62.36 26.62
CA ASN A 10 10.58 61.05 26.15
C ASN A 10 11.84 60.23 25.78
N PRO A 11 12.12 59.07 26.39
CA PRO A 11 13.37 58.33 26.18
C PRO A 11 13.57 57.81 24.75
N PHE A 12 12.51 57.84 23.93
CA PHE A 12 12.56 57.49 22.50
C PHE A 12 13.22 58.56 21.62
N GLU A 13 13.17 59.85 22.00
CA GLU A 13 13.79 60.91 21.18
C GLU A 13 15.32 60.97 21.34
N LEU A 14 15.85 60.57 22.51
CA LEU A 14 17.30 60.59 22.75
C LEU A 14 18.07 59.46 22.04
N ILE A 15 17.39 58.36 21.69
CA ILE A 15 18.01 57.22 21.00
C ILE A 15 18.19 57.51 19.50
N LEU A 16 17.32 58.34 18.91
CA LEU A 16 17.35 58.68 17.48
C LEU A 16 18.48 59.66 17.10
N GLU A 17 18.99 60.48 18.02
CA GLU A 17 20.07 61.45 17.75
C GLU A 17 21.48 60.99 18.14
N SER A 18 21.64 59.80 18.72
CA SER A 18 22.97 59.27 19.05
C SER A 18 23.60 58.53 17.87
N ARG A 19 24.92 58.66 17.66
CA ARG A 19 25.70 57.88 16.67
C ARG A 19 25.44 56.36 16.76
N MET A 20 25.09 55.86 17.94
CA MET A 20 24.74 54.45 18.18
C MET A 20 23.35 54.08 17.63
N GLY A 21 22.37 54.97 17.71
CA GLY A 21 21.04 54.76 17.14
C GLY A 21 21.07 54.64 15.62
N GLY A 22 21.88 55.48 14.96
CA GLY A 22 22.13 55.37 13.52
C GLY A 22 22.77 54.03 13.11
N ILE A 23 23.67 53.49 13.94
CA ILE A 23 24.30 52.17 13.69
C ILE A 23 23.27 51.04 13.85
N VAL A 24 22.48 51.05 14.92
CA VAL A 24 21.45 50.02 15.14
C VAL A 24 20.39 50.06 14.04
N ILE A 25 19.94 51.25 13.64
CA ILE A 25 18.97 51.39 12.55
C ILE A 25 19.56 50.89 11.23
N ASN A 26 20.75 51.36 10.84
CA ASN A 26 21.30 51.03 9.53
C ASN A 26 21.85 49.60 9.41
N PHE A 27 22.40 49.02 10.47
CA PHE A 27 23.07 47.72 10.41
C PHE A 27 22.27 46.56 11.01
N ILE A 28 21.19 46.84 11.74
CA ILE A 28 20.33 45.79 12.32
C ILE A 28 18.91 45.93 11.81
N LEU A 29 18.29 47.10 12.00
CA LEU A 29 16.86 47.28 11.76
C LEU A 29 16.53 47.31 10.27
N ILE A 30 17.31 48.01 9.44
CA ILE A 30 17.14 48.04 7.98
C ILE A 30 17.37 46.64 7.36
N PRO A 31 18.48 45.92 7.63
CA PRO A 31 18.66 44.56 7.12
C PRO A 31 17.56 43.59 7.56
N LEU A 32 17.11 43.67 8.81
CA LEU A 32 16.02 42.85 9.33
C LEU A 32 14.68 43.14 8.62
N LEU A 33 14.39 44.42 8.35
CA LEU A 33 13.21 44.83 7.58
C LEU A 33 13.29 44.37 6.12
N ILE A 34 14.47 44.42 5.51
CA ILE A 34 14.70 43.89 4.15
C ILE A 34 14.48 42.37 4.13
N LEU A 35 15.07 41.63 5.08
CA LEU A 35 14.88 40.18 5.19
C LEU A 35 13.40 39.83 5.40
N SER A 36 12.69 40.57 6.25
CA SER A 36 11.27 40.40 6.49
C SER A 36 10.43 40.71 5.24
N ALA A 37 10.78 41.77 4.49
CA ALA A 37 10.11 42.12 3.23
C ALA A 37 10.34 41.08 2.13
N LEU A 38 11.52 40.44 2.09
CA LEU A 38 11.80 39.33 1.18
C LEU A 38 10.99 38.06 1.52
N LEU A 39 10.67 37.85 2.80
CA LEU A 39 9.88 36.71 3.26
C LEU A 39 8.36 36.90 3.11
N LEU A 40 7.89 38.15 3.12
CA LEU A 40 6.47 38.48 2.97
C LEU A 40 6.00 38.47 1.50
N PRO A 41 4.69 38.27 1.24
CA PRO A 41 4.12 38.44 -0.11
C PRO A 41 4.33 39.87 -0.62
N PRO A 42 4.67 40.08 -1.92
CA PRO A 42 4.66 39.11 -3.03
C PRO A 42 6.00 38.40 -3.32
N ILE A 43 7.07 38.71 -2.58
CA ILE A 43 8.41 38.19 -2.90
C ILE A 43 8.52 36.72 -2.46
N SER A 44 8.09 36.41 -1.23
CA SER A 44 8.06 35.05 -0.66
C SER A 44 9.34 34.24 -1.00
N LEU A 45 10.51 34.84 -0.75
CA LEU A 45 11.81 34.29 -1.18
C LEU A 45 12.08 32.90 -0.61
N ALA A 46 11.64 32.65 0.63
CA ALA A 46 11.71 31.33 1.24
C ALA A 46 10.91 30.30 0.43
N ASP A 47 9.68 30.61 0.03
CA ASP A 47 8.87 29.70 -0.80
C ASP A 47 9.52 29.47 -2.16
N ARG A 48 10.10 30.49 -2.78
CA ARG A 48 10.81 30.36 -4.08
C ARG A 48 12.06 29.50 -3.98
N LEU A 49 12.87 29.67 -2.94
CA LEU A 49 14.06 28.84 -2.70
C LEU A 49 13.67 27.39 -2.37
N LEU A 50 12.65 27.20 -1.53
CA LEU A 50 12.16 25.88 -1.15
C LEU A 50 11.46 25.15 -2.30
N SER A 51 10.99 25.85 -3.33
CA SER A 51 10.27 25.27 -4.46
C SER A 51 11.11 25.12 -5.74
N PHE A 52 12.41 25.37 -5.65
CA PHE A 52 13.31 25.18 -6.78
C PHE A 52 13.27 23.73 -7.29
N GLY A 53 12.97 23.57 -8.57
CA GLY A 53 12.82 22.27 -9.24
C GLY A 53 11.49 21.56 -8.97
N TYR A 54 10.47 22.26 -8.45
CA TYR A 54 9.11 21.74 -8.39
C TYR A 54 8.23 22.40 -9.46
N ASP A 55 7.42 21.60 -10.14
CA ASP A 55 6.35 22.03 -11.04
C ASP A 55 5.05 22.26 -10.25
N SER A 56 4.21 23.17 -10.76
CA SER A 56 2.91 23.47 -10.15
C SER A 56 1.80 22.72 -10.89
N ILE A 57 1.05 21.91 -10.16
CA ILE A 57 -0.16 21.24 -10.68
C ILE A 57 -1.38 22.02 -10.21
N GLY A 58 -2.18 22.47 -11.18
CA GLY A 58 -3.44 23.18 -10.95
C GLY A 58 -4.59 22.21 -10.70
N ARG A 59 -5.79 22.75 -10.43
CA ARG A 59 -7.01 21.94 -10.29
C ARG A 59 -7.46 21.29 -11.61
N ASP A 60 -7.01 21.83 -12.74
CA ASP A 60 -7.29 21.28 -14.06
C ASP A 60 -6.42 20.05 -14.38
N GLY A 61 -5.64 19.57 -13.40
CA GLY A 61 -4.68 18.48 -13.57
C GLY A 61 -3.36 18.93 -14.20
N GLY A 62 -2.56 17.96 -14.62
CA GLY A 62 -1.29 18.19 -15.30
C GLY A 62 -0.43 16.95 -15.36
N ALA A 63 0.77 17.06 -15.92
CA ALA A 63 1.74 15.97 -15.97
C ALA A 63 3.17 16.50 -15.76
N ILE A 64 4.02 15.62 -15.26
CA ILE A 64 5.48 15.80 -15.21
C ILE A 64 6.15 14.63 -15.90
N GLN A 65 7.32 14.88 -16.50
CA GLN A 65 8.03 13.88 -17.28
C GLN A 65 9.53 13.95 -17.00
N ASP A 66 10.15 12.78 -16.82
CA ASP A 66 11.60 12.59 -16.82
C ASP A 66 12.13 12.52 -18.27
N PRO A 67 13.36 13.00 -18.56
CA PRO A 67 13.94 12.91 -19.89
C PRO A 67 13.98 11.51 -20.52
N ASP A 68 13.92 10.44 -19.73
CA ASP A 68 13.87 9.07 -20.25
C ASP A 68 12.49 8.64 -20.78
N GLY A 69 11.47 9.50 -20.64
CA GLY A 69 10.10 9.25 -21.10
C GLY A 69 9.14 8.87 -19.98
N THR A 70 9.63 8.58 -18.76
CA THR A 70 8.79 8.30 -17.59
C THR A 70 7.91 9.51 -17.27
N GLN A 71 6.59 9.32 -17.27
CA GLN A 71 5.60 10.36 -17.07
C GLN A 71 4.68 10.03 -15.91
N ILE A 72 4.33 11.05 -15.14
CA ILE A 72 3.32 10.99 -14.09
C ILE A 72 2.27 12.03 -14.42
N THR A 73 1.05 11.56 -14.64
CA THR A 73 -0.12 12.39 -14.95
C THR A 73 -1.02 12.45 -13.73
N PHE A 74 -1.55 13.64 -13.46
CA PHE A 74 -2.47 13.95 -12.38
C PHE A 74 -3.81 14.35 -13.01
N PRO A 75 -4.77 13.42 -13.15
CA PRO A 75 -6.09 13.71 -13.67
C PRO A 75 -6.79 14.79 -12.82
N SER A 76 -7.59 15.64 -13.44
CA SER A 76 -8.27 16.75 -12.74
C SER A 76 -9.19 16.26 -11.60
N GLU A 77 -9.78 15.08 -11.80
CA GLU A 77 -10.67 14.37 -10.89
C GLU A 77 -9.98 14.01 -9.57
N GLY A 78 -8.68 13.68 -9.62
CA GLY A 78 -7.85 13.38 -8.47
C GLY A 78 -7.22 14.60 -7.78
N VAL A 79 -7.44 15.83 -8.29
CA VAL A 79 -6.76 17.05 -7.78
C VAL A 79 -7.74 18.00 -7.07
N ASN A 80 -7.92 17.75 -5.77
CA ASN A 80 -8.78 18.58 -4.92
C ASN A 80 -8.22 20.01 -4.67
N ARG A 81 -6.90 20.16 -4.63
CA ARG A 81 -6.21 21.45 -4.44
C ARG A 81 -4.93 21.46 -5.24
N SER A 82 -4.50 22.64 -5.68
CA SER A 82 -3.20 22.78 -6.29
C SER A 82 -2.09 22.35 -5.34
N PHE A 83 -1.08 21.71 -5.90
CA PHE A 83 0.09 21.24 -5.18
C PHE A 83 1.33 21.47 -6.05
N ARG A 84 2.50 21.29 -5.44
CA ARG A 84 3.76 21.31 -6.16
C ARG A 84 4.36 19.92 -6.17
N VAL A 85 4.96 19.55 -7.29
CA VAL A 85 5.49 18.21 -7.48
C VAL A 85 6.88 18.26 -8.10
N LYS A 86 7.71 17.28 -7.77
CA LYS A 86 9.03 17.09 -8.36
C LYS A 86 9.26 15.61 -8.60
N LEU A 87 9.67 15.28 -9.83
CA LEU A 87 10.16 13.96 -10.19
C LEU A 87 11.69 14.02 -10.29
N THR A 88 12.38 13.07 -9.68
CA THR A 88 13.83 12.92 -9.85
C THR A 88 14.18 11.46 -10.08
N ALA A 89 14.99 11.18 -11.10
CA ALA A 89 15.57 9.87 -11.33
C ALA A 89 16.96 9.74 -10.68
N VAL A 90 17.18 8.65 -9.98
CA VAL A 90 18.51 8.20 -9.53
C VAL A 90 18.92 7.04 -10.43
N PRO A 91 20.05 7.15 -11.17
CA PRO A 91 20.54 6.07 -12.01
C PRO A 91 20.67 4.76 -11.24
N ARG A 92 20.25 3.66 -11.85
CA ARG A 92 20.23 2.32 -11.26
C ARG A 92 21.56 1.93 -10.60
N SER A 93 22.69 2.16 -11.27
CA SER A 93 24.02 1.85 -10.73
C SER A 93 24.30 2.61 -9.43
N LEU A 94 24.07 3.92 -9.42
CA LEU A 94 24.26 4.77 -8.24
C LEU A 94 23.31 4.38 -7.09
N PHE A 95 22.09 3.94 -7.40
CA PHE A 95 21.14 3.46 -6.41
C PHE A 95 21.63 2.15 -5.78
N LEU A 96 21.96 1.14 -6.60
CA LEU A 96 22.39 -0.18 -6.13
C LEU A 96 23.74 -0.15 -5.42
N GLU A 97 24.63 0.78 -5.78
CA GLU A 97 25.90 1.02 -5.08
C GLU A 97 25.74 1.79 -3.76
N GLY A 98 24.53 2.27 -3.43
CA GLY A 98 24.29 3.12 -2.26
C GLY A 98 24.94 4.51 -2.36
N ALA A 99 25.42 4.90 -3.55
CA ALA A 99 26.18 6.12 -3.80
C ALA A 99 25.31 7.38 -3.98
N ALA A 100 23.98 7.23 -4.05
CA ALA A 100 23.06 8.34 -4.30
C ALA A 100 22.80 9.21 -3.05
N ASN A 101 22.37 8.60 -1.94
CA ASN A 101 22.00 9.27 -0.70
C ASN A 101 21.90 8.22 0.43
N SER A 102 22.40 8.52 1.63
CA SER A 102 22.29 7.61 2.79
C SER A 102 20.85 7.23 3.15
N SER A 103 19.87 8.08 2.83
CA SER A 103 18.44 7.79 3.01
C SER A 103 17.87 6.75 2.04
N LEU A 104 18.56 6.47 0.93
CA LEU A 104 18.15 5.43 -0.05
C LEU A 104 18.89 4.11 0.15
N LEU A 105 19.90 4.07 1.02
CA LEU A 105 20.65 2.84 1.30
C LEU A 105 19.73 1.72 1.79
N ALA A 106 18.82 2.03 2.71
CA ALA A 106 17.84 1.07 3.21
C ALA A 106 16.96 0.49 2.09
N ALA A 107 16.52 1.33 1.14
CA ALA A 107 15.73 0.86 0.01
C ALA A 107 16.52 -0.11 -0.88
N ALA A 108 17.79 0.18 -1.15
CA ALA A 108 18.67 -0.69 -1.94
C ALA A 108 18.99 -2.02 -1.24
N GLU A 109 19.26 -1.98 0.08
CA GLU A 109 19.57 -3.19 0.88
C GLU A 109 18.36 -4.10 1.09
N ASN A 110 17.14 -3.55 1.05
CA ASN A 110 15.90 -4.30 1.28
C ASN A 110 15.19 -4.73 -0.01
N ILE A 111 15.83 -4.63 -1.19
CA ILE A 111 15.26 -5.24 -2.41
C ILE A 111 15.11 -6.75 -2.16
N PRO A 112 13.91 -7.33 -2.30
CA PRO A 112 13.71 -8.75 -2.13
C PRO A 112 14.65 -9.56 -3.03
N PRO A 113 15.21 -10.69 -2.56
CA PRO A 113 16.23 -11.43 -3.30
C PRO A 113 15.72 -12.02 -4.63
N ASN A 114 14.40 -12.16 -4.78
CA ASN A 114 13.75 -12.58 -6.00
C ASN A 114 13.43 -11.43 -6.97
N LEU A 115 13.76 -10.18 -6.64
CA LEU A 115 13.53 -9.03 -7.50
C LEU A 115 14.85 -8.47 -8.04
N VAL A 116 14.87 -8.15 -9.34
CA VAL A 116 15.99 -7.54 -10.03
C VAL A 116 15.57 -6.18 -10.56
N MET A 117 16.10 -5.10 -10.00
CA MET A 117 15.85 -3.74 -10.51
C MET A 117 16.31 -3.61 -11.97
N LYS A 118 15.46 -3.01 -12.83
CA LYS A 118 15.71 -2.78 -14.26
C LYS A 118 15.70 -1.31 -14.66
N SER A 119 14.94 -0.46 -13.96
CA SER A 119 14.91 0.99 -14.20
C SER A 119 15.80 1.78 -13.23
N PRO A 120 15.99 3.09 -13.45
CA PRO A 120 16.30 4.05 -12.39
C PRO A 120 15.32 3.99 -11.21
N TYR A 121 15.73 4.55 -10.07
CA TYR A 121 14.83 4.85 -8.96
C TYR A 121 14.22 6.23 -9.18
N TYR A 122 12.95 6.27 -9.55
CA TYR A 122 12.21 7.53 -9.66
C TYR A 122 11.63 7.90 -8.31
N ARG A 123 11.92 9.11 -7.83
CA ARG A 123 11.36 9.65 -6.60
C ARG A 123 10.35 10.74 -6.91
N LEU A 124 9.14 10.58 -6.39
CA LEU A 124 8.09 11.57 -6.47
C LEU A 124 8.05 12.36 -5.15
N GLN A 125 8.20 13.68 -5.23
CA GLN A 125 8.10 14.56 -4.08
C GLN A 125 6.92 15.49 -4.26
N ILE A 126 5.98 15.47 -3.31
CA ILE A 126 4.78 16.31 -3.33
C ILE A 126 4.81 17.29 -2.16
N LYS A 127 4.49 18.55 -2.44
CA LYS A 127 4.28 19.61 -1.45
C LYS A 127 2.87 20.15 -1.56
N GLY A 128 2.10 20.02 -0.49
CA GLY A 128 0.68 20.36 -0.45
C GLY A 128 -0.15 19.14 -0.12
N ARG A 129 -1.43 19.16 -0.53
CA ARG A 129 -2.30 17.99 -0.39
C ARG A 129 -1.96 17.00 -1.51
N SER A 130 -1.72 15.74 -1.15
CA SER A 130 -1.50 14.67 -2.13
C SER A 130 -2.73 14.49 -3.02
N PRO A 131 -2.54 14.20 -4.32
CA PRO A 131 -3.63 13.85 -5.22
C PRO A 131 -4.21 12.49 -4.81
N GLU A 132 -5.49 12.30 -5.15
CA GLU A 132 -6.25 11.07 -4.88
C GLU A 132 -6.21 10.12 -6.08
N GLU A 133 -5.72 10.57 -7.24
CA GLU A 133 -5.51 9.73 -8.42
C GLU A 133 -4.23 10.13 -9.17
N VAL A 134 -3.51 9.13 -9.69
CA VAL A 134 -2.30 9.30 -10.50
C VAL A 134 -2.27 8.24 -11.60
N VAL A 135 -1.85 8.64 -12.81
CA VAL A 135 -1.53 7.73 -13.91
C VAL A 135 -0.04 7.74 -14.17
N LEU A 136 0.61 6.60 -13.99
CA LEU A 136 2.03 6.40 -14.29
C LEU A 136 2.18 5.84 -15.70
N LYS A 137 3.14 6.36 -16.45
CA LYS A 137 3.62 5.78 -17.70
C LYS A 137 5.13 5.63 -17.64
N VAL A 138 5.63 4.40 -17.60
CA VAL A 138 7.06 4.10 -17.47
C VAL A 138 7.52 3.32 -18.70
N PRO A 139 8.48 3.81 -19.49
CA PRO A 139 9.06 3.05 -20.59
C PRO A 139 9.60 1.70 -20.11
N ILE A 140 9.35 0.63 -20.86
CA ILE A 140 9.89 -0.70 -20.58
C ILE A 140 11.42 -0.61 -20.69
N PRO A 141 12.19 -0.88 -19.62
CA PRO A 141 13.63 -0.80 -19.69
C PRO A 141 14.20 -1.85 -20.65
N ASN A 142 15.29 -1.52 -21.33
CA ASN A 142 16.02 -2.47 -22.16
C ASN A 142 16.41 -3.73 -21.36
N GLU A 143 16.54 -4.87 -22.05
CA GLU A 143 16.96 -6.15 -21.44
C GLU A 143 16.05 -6.64 -20.30
N SER A 144 14.73 -6.39 -20.43
CA SER A 144 13.73 -6.78 -19.42
C SER A 144 12.79 -7.91 -19.86
N GLU A 145 13.15 -8.63 -20.92
CA GLU A 145 12.45 -9.86 -21.30
C GLU A 145 12.75 -11.00 -20.30
N PRO A 146 11.78 -11.89 -20.03
CA PRO A 146 10.38 -11.82 -20.47
C PRO A 146 9.55 -10.79 -19.68
N TYR A 147 8.75 -9.99 -20.39
CA TYR A 147 7.89 -8.94 -19.80
C TYR A 147 6.82 -9.47 -18.84
N ALA A 148 6.48 -10.76 -18.92
CA ALA A 148 5.58 -11.43 -17.99
C ALA A 148 6.07 -11.38 -16.53
N THR A 149 7.37 -11.19 -16.32
CA THR A 149 8.00 -11.14 -14.99
C THR A 149 8.36 -9.72 -14.53
N LEU A 150 8.11 -8.72 -15.36
CA LEU A 150 8.49 -7.34 -15.11
C LEU A 150 7.29 -6.58 -14.55
N ASP A 151 7.43 -5.91 -13.42
CA ASP A 151 6.37 -5.14 -12.76
C ASP A 151 6.91 -3.86 -12.12
N LEU A 152 6.01 -2.95 -11.72
CA LEU A 152 6.35 -1.72 -11.02
C LEU A 152 6.28 -1.91 -9.51
N TYR A 153 7.19 -1.26 -8.79
CA TYR A 153 7.27 -1.29 -7.34
C TYR A 153 7.54 0.12 -6.78
N SER A 154 7.05 0.37 -5.56
CA SER A 154 7.33 1.56 -4.76
C SER A 154 7.96 1.16 -3.44
N TRP A 155 9.00 1.88 -3.02
CA TRP A 155 9.51 1.84 -1.66
C TRP A 155 8.66 2.76 -0.76
N ASN A 156 8.10 2.20 0.31
CA ASN A 156 7.26 2.94 1.28
C ASN A 156 8.04 3.44 2.52
N GLY A 157 9.36 3.27 2.54
CA GLY A 157 10.20 3.55 3.72
C GLY A 157 10.59 2.32 4.55
N GLN A 158 9.87 1.20 4.38
CA GLN A 158 10.07 -0.04 5.13
C GLN A 158 10.19 -1.27 4.23
N ALA A 159 9.37 -1.34 3.19
CA ALA A 159 9.30 -2.46 2.27
C ALA A 159 9.04 -1.99 0.83
N TRP A 160 9.36 -2.86 -0.12
CA TRP A 160 8.97 -2.71 -1.51
C TRP A 160 7.55 -3.25 -1.71
N GLU A 161 6.68 -2.40 -2.24
CA GLU A 161 5.29 -2.71 -2.52
C GLU A 161 5.08 -2.75 -4.04
N TRP A 162 4.37 -3.77 -4.50
CA TRP A 162 3.98 -3.87 -5.91
C TRP A 162 2.95 -2.79 -6.26
N LEU A 163 3.10 -2.19 -7.43
CA LEU A 163 2.16 -1.22 -7.98
C LEU A 163 1.33 -1.87 -9.10
N PRO A 164 -0.02 -1.80 -9.05
CA PRO A 164 -0.86 -2.39 -10.07
C PRO A 164 -0.69 -1.69 -11.42
N GLY A 165 -0.47 -2.45 -12.48
CA GLY A 165 -0.33 -1.89 -13.82
C GLY A 165 -0.44 -2.94 -14.92
N GLN A 166 -0.38 -2.45 -16.15
CA GLN A 166 -0.42 -3.25 -17.36
C GLN A 166 0.70 -2.85 -18.30
N LYS A 167 1.13 -3.79 -19.15
CA LYS A 167 2.13 -3.56 -20.18
C LYS A 167 1.42 -3.20 -21.49
N VAL A 168 1.65 -2.00 -22.00
CA VAL A 168 1.17 -1.54 -23.31
C VAL A 168 2.28 -1.80 -24.32
N LEU A 169 2.35 -3.04 -24.82
CA LEU A 169 3.45 -3.51 -25.68
C LEU A 169 3.55 -2.75 -27.02
N ALA A 170 2.44 -2.20 -27.52
CA ALA A 170 2.45 -1.39 -28.74
C ALA A 170 3.20 -0.05 -28.57
N GLU A 171 3.38 0.39 -27.33
CA GLU A 171 4.02 1.66 -26.98
C GLU A 171 5.31 1.46 -26.17
N ASP A 172 5.71 0.21 -25.94
CA ASP A 172 6.83 -0.17 -25.07
C ASP A 172 6.78 0.52 -23.69
N THR A 173 5.59 0.58 -23.07
CA THR A 173 5.39 1.21 -21.76
C THR A 173 4.61 0.35 -20.75
N PHE A 174 4.90 0.53 -19.47
CA PHE A 174 4.01 0.22 -18.37
C PHE A 174 3.06 1.37 -18.11
N GLU A 175 1.78 1.06 -17.93
CA GLU A 175 0.79 2.01 -17.45
C GLU A 175 0.18 1.52 -16.13
N SER A 176 0.07 2.43 -15.16
CA SER A 176 -0.48 2.14 -13.84
C SER A 176 -1.41 3.25 -13.42
N ASN A 177 -2.67 2.90 -13.15
CA ASN A 177 -3.69 3.81 -12.64
C ASN A 177 -3.83 3.58 -11.14
N LEU A 178 -3.47 4.58 -10.34
CA LEU A 178 -3.38 4.50 -8.89
C LEU A 178 -4.37 5.45 -8.22
N ASP A 179 -4.97 4.99 -7.12
CA ASP A 179 -5.81 5.76 -6.19
C ASP A 179 -4.98 6.49 -5.11
N PHE A 180 -3.68 6.62 -5.34
CA PHE A 180 -2.73 7.32 -4.48
C PHE A 180 -1.49 7.75 -5.28
N ALA A 181 -0.75 8.73 -4.76
CA ALA A 181 0.58 9.06 -5.27
C ALA A 181 1.66 8.23 -4.58
N PRO A 182 2.39 7.33 -5.28
CA PRO A 182 3.50 6.59 -4.68
C PRO A 182 4.70 7.51 -4.42
N GLU A 183 5.50 7.20 -3.39
CA GLU A 183 6.71 7.97 -3.10
C GLU A 183 7.85 7.68 -4.09
N SER A 184 7.85 6.48 -4.67
CA SER A 184 8.84 6.06 -5.65
C SER A 184 8.29 5.07 -6.65
N ILE A 185 8.97 4.96 -7.79
CA ILE A 185 8.60 4.06 -8.87
C ILE A 185 9.88 3.39 -9.35
N VAL A 186 9.83 2.06 -9.50
CA VAL A 186 10.90 1.25 -10.03
C VAL A 186 10.31 0.09 -10.83
N ALA A 187 10.83 -0.18 -12.02
CA ALA A 187 10.59 -1.43 -12.73
C ALA A 187 11.55 -2.52 -12.21
N MET A 188 11.00 -3.63 -11.73
CA MET A 188 11.75 -4.79 -11.27
C MET A 188 11.28 -6.05 -11.96
N GLN A 189 12.24 -6.94 -12.25
CA GLN A 189 11.98 -8.25 -12.82
C GLN A 189 11.99 -9.31 -11.71
N THR A 190 10.91 -10.08 -11.62
CA THR A 190 10.75 -11.18 -10.67
C THR A 190 11.42 -12.45 -11.18
N GLN A 191 12.32 -13.00 -10.37
CA GLN A 191 12.90 -14.33 -10.57
C GLN A 191 12.00 -15.41 -9.98
N ALA A 192 12.09 -16.60 -10.55
CA ALA A 192 11.38 -17.77 -10.04
C ALA A 192 11.79 -18.04 -8.58
N VAL A 193 10.79 -18.16 -7.71
CA VAL A 193 10.93 -18.64 -6.34
C VAL A 193 10.49 -20.10 -6.26
N ASN A 194 10.98 -20.82 -5.26
CA ASN A 194 10.47 -22.16 -4.99
C ASN A 194 8.98 -22.05 -4.61
N PRO A 195 8.09 -22.83 -5.24
CA PRO A 195 6.68 -22.79 -4.88
C PRO A 195 6.48 -23.31 -3.46
N ASN A 196 5.62 -22.64 -2.71
CA ASN A 196 5.09 -23.18 -1.46
C ASN A 196 3.89 -24.05 -1.79
N ILE A 197 3.87 -25.26 -1.24
CA ILE A 197 2.74 -26.18 -1.38
C ILE A 197 1.94 -26.14 -0.08
N SER A 198 0.66 -25.83 -0.18
CA SER A 198 -0.29 -25.89 0.91
C SER A 198 -1.36 -26.95 0.63
N ALA A 199 -2.00 -27.45 1.69
CA ALA A 199 -3.11 -28.39 1.56
C ALA A 199 -4.18 -28.13 2.62
N ASP A 200 -5.44 -28.25 2.21
CA ASP A 200 -6.55 -28.34 3.13
C ASP A 200 -6.49 -29.66 3.91
N TYR A 201 -6.83 -29.61 5.21
CA TYR A 201 -6.75 -30.76 6.10
C TYR A 201 -8.07 -30.99 6.85
N GLU A 202 -8.74 -32.08 6.50
CA GLU A 202 -9.91 -32.53 7.24
C GLU A 202 -9.47 -33.15 8.57
N ILE A 203 -9.88 -32.54 9.69
CA ILE A 203 -9.47 -32.94 11.06
C ILE A 203 -9.81 -34.41 11.39
N SER A 204 -10.84 -34.97 10.74
CA SER A 204 -11.26 -36.36 10.92
C SER A 204 -10.33 -37.38 10.25
N SER A 205 -9.43 -36.91 9.37
CA SER A 205 -8.59 -37.75 8.53
C SER A 205 -7.16 -37.86 9.07
N PRO A 206 -6.51 -39.03 8.95
CA PRO A 206 -5.10 -39.16 9.30
C PRO A 206 -4.23 -38.29 8.38
N PHE A 207 -3.19 -37.67 8.94
CA PHE A 207 -2.25 -36.88 8.15
C PHE A 207 -1.30 -37.79 7.36
N PRO A 208 -1.18 -37.67 6.02
CA PRO A 208 -0.27 -38.50 5.24
C PRO A 208 1.20 -38.18 5.53
N GLU A 209 1.98 -39.17 5.99
CA GLU A 209 3.40 -38.96 6.37
C GLU A 209 4.26 -38.42 5.21
N ASP A 210 4.02 -38.90 3.98
CA ASP A 210 4.77 -38.50 2.78
C ASP A 210 4.63 -37.00 2.43
N LEU A 211 3.60 -36.32 2.97
CA LEU A 211 3.38 -34.89 2.74
C LEU A 211 4.13 -34.00 3.74
N ARG A 212 4.65 -34.54 4.86
CA ARG A 212 5.27 -33.75 5.94
C ARG A 212 6.44 -32.89 5.47
N ASP A 213 7.28 -33.43 4.59
CA ASP A 213 8.47 -32.73 4.07
C ASP A 213 8.17 -31.88 2.82
N THR A 214 6.99 -32.07 2.21
CA THR A 214 6.57 -31.38 0.98
C THR A 214 5.79 -30.10 1.28
N LEU A 215 4.91 -30.14 2.28
CA LEU A 215 4.04 -29.02 2.61
C LEU A 215 4.78 -27.94 3.39
N ARG A 216 4.45 -26.68 3.09
CA ARG A 216 4.86 -25.50 3.86
C ARG A 216 3.75 -24.95 4.72
N GLU A 217 2.52 -25.25 4.36
CA GLU A 217 1.32 -24.80 5.05
C GLU A 217 0.27 -25.91 5.03
N VAL A 218 -0.45 -26.05 6.14
CA VAL A 218 -1.62 -26.91 6.27
C VAL A 218 -2.78 -26.03 6.72
N ASN A 219 -3.94 -26.22 6.10
CA ASN A 219 -5.15 -25.47 6.35
C ASN A 219 -6.22 -26.37 7.00
N PRO A 220 -6.22 -26.54 8.34
CA PRO A 220 -7.27 -27.32 9.00
C PRO A 220 -8.66 -26.76 8.73
N GLU A 221 -9.58 -27.65 8.35
CA GLU A 221 -10.98 -27.35 8.12
C GLU A 221 -11.82 -27.67 9.37
N GLY A 222 -13.00 -27.06 9.49
CA GLY A 222 -13.94 -27.41 10.56
C GLY A 222 -14.41 -26.24 11.41
N VAL A 223 -14.03 -25.00 11.07
CA VAL A 223 -14.54 -23.77 11.68
C VAL A 223 -15.48 -23.07 10.71
N TYR A 224 -16.69 -22.77 11.16
CA TYR A 224 -17.76 -22.22 10.35
C TYR A 224 -18.37 -20.98 11.00
N LEU A 225 -18.94 -20.10 10.17
CA LEU A 225 -19.79 -19.01 10.60
C LEU A 225 -21.19 -19.54 10.95
N ASP A 226 -21.80 -19.04 12.04
CA ASP A 226 -23.19 -19.31 12.40
C ASP A 226 -24.13 -18.12 12.11
N VAL A 227 -25.43 -18.30 12.40
CA VAL A 227 -26.49 -17.29 12.19
C VAL A 227 -26.31 -15.99 12.98
N GLY A 228 -25.49 -15.98 14.02
CA GLY A 228 -25.15 -14.80 14.81
C GLY A 228 -23.79 -14.20 14.46
N GLY A 229 -23.15 -14.65 13.38
CA GLY A 229 -21.78 -14.24 13.03
C GLY A 229 -20.72 -14.83 13.96
N ARG A 230 -21.06 -15.78 14.82
CA ARG A 230 -20.10 -16.46 15.70
C ARG A 230 -19.40 -17.59 14.95
N LEU A 231 -18.25 -17.99 15.48
CA LEU A 231 -17.55 -19.18 15.03
C LEU A 231 -18.10 -20.41 15.74
N VAL A 232 -18.36 -21.47 14.98
CA VAL A 232 -18.69 -22.81 15.47
C VAL A 232 -17.72 -23.83 14.89
N GLY A 233 -17.60 -24.98 15.55
CA GLY A 233 -16.55 -25.96 15.25
C GLY A 233 -15.53 -26.05 16.38
N ASN A 234 -14.55 -26.94 16.25
CA ASN A 234 -13.49 -27.06 17.24
C ASN A 234 -12.14 -27.40 16.61
N LEU A 235 -11.17 -26.49 16.73
CA LEU A 235 -9.79 -26.72 16.29
C LEU A 235 -8.93 -27.45 17.34
N GLU A 236 -9.39 -27.61 18.58
CA GLU A 236 -8.70 -28.48 19.56
C GLU A 236 -8.68 -29.95 19.10
N GLN A 237 -9.51 -30.30 18.11
CA GLN A 237 -9.51 -31.62 17.50
C GLN A 237 -8.40 -31.80 16.47
N VAL A 238 -7.73 -30.72 16.01
CA VAL A 238 -6.56 -30.84 15.13
C VAL A 238 -5.50 -31.68 15.87
N PRO A 239 -5.03 -32.80 15.30
CA PRO A 239 -4.06 -33.66 15.96
C PRO A 239 -2.78 -32.90 16.33
N ALA A 240 -2.23 -33.18 17.52
CA ALA A 240 -0.99 -32.55 17.99
C ALA A 240 0.17 -32.70 17.00
N GLU A 241 0.25 -33.85 16.31
CA GLU A 241 1.25 -34.12 15.28
C GLU A 241 1.15 -33.23 14.03
N VAL A 242 0.00 -32.59 13.80
CA VAL A 242 -0.21 -31.57 12.76
C VAL A 242 0.11 -30.20 13.35
N MET A 243 -0.39 -29.89 14.55
CA MET A 243 -0.12 -28.62 15.24
C MET A 243 1.38 -28.37 15.49
N GLU A 244 2.13 -29.42 15.80
CA GLU A 244 3.57 -29.39 16.08
C GLU A 244 4.43 -29.75 14.85
N GLY A 245 3.82 -29.82 13.67
CA GLY A 245 4.48 -30.16 12.41
C GLY A 245 5.50 -29.10 11.94
N PRO A 246 6.34 -29.44 10.95
CA PRO A 246 7.36 -28.53 10.40
C PRO A 246 6.79 -27.45 9.45
N PHE A 247 5.47 -27.31 9.37
CA PHE A 247 4.74 -26.42 8.47
C PHE A 247 3.92 -25.39 9.26
N LEU A 248 3.47 -24.33 8.57
CA LEU A 248 2.53 -23.37 9.14
C LEU A 248 1.15 -24.02 9.27
N VAL A 249 0.48 -23.77 10.40
CA VAL A 249 -0.91 -24.20 10.61
C VAL A 249 -1.81 -22.98 10.57
N ILE A 250 -2.66 -22.94 9.54
CA ILE A 250 -3.48 -21.77 9.20
C ILE A 250 -4.92 -22.25 8.97
N PRO A 251 -5.73 -22.35 10.04
CA PRO A 251 -7.09 -22.86 9.96
C PRO A 251 -7.97 -22.03 9.03
N THR A 252 -8.81 -22.70 8.24
CA THR A 252 -9.75 -22.04 7.34
C THR A 252 -11.11 -21.84 8.00
N ILE A 253 -11.59 -20.60 7.96
CA ILE A 253 -12.91 -20.18 8.45
C ILE A 253 -13.85 -20.04 7.26
N ARG A 254 -15.01 -20.71 7.32
CA ARG A 254 -15.90 -20.91 6.17
C ARG A 254 -17.34 -20.51 6.43
N ASN A 255 -18.08 -20.20 5.37
CA ASN A 255 -19.54 -20.09 5.37
C ASN A 255 -20.21 -21.14 4.47
N TRP A 256 -19.47 -22.17 4.08
CA TRP A 256 -19.93 -23.26 3.24
C TRP A 256 -19.63 -24.60 3.91
N PHE A 257 -20.41 -25.62 3.58
CA PHE A 257 -20.35 -26.94 4.24
C PHE A 257 -19.91 -28.04 3.27
N ASN A 258 -19.56 -29.20 3.80
CA ASN A 258 -19.02 -30.33 3.02
C ASN A 258 -19.99 -30.87 1.95
N ASP A 259 -21.29 -30.55 2.06
CA ASP A 259 -22.29 -30.86 1.03
C ASP A 259 -22.30 -29.85 -0.14
N GLY A 260 -21.41 -28.86 -0.11
CA GLY A 260 -21.29 -27.79 -1.09
C GLY A 260 -22.28 -26.63 -0.88
N SER A 261 -23.13 -26.68 0.16
CA SER A 261 -24.05 -25.59 0.44
C SER A 261 -23.29 -24.34 0.90
N ILE A 262 -23.52 -23.21 0.22
CA ILE A 262 -22.97 -21.91 0.58
C ILE A 262 -24.07 -21.12 1.30
N ARG A 263 -23.78 -20.65 2.51
CA ARG A 263 -24.67 -19.81 3.32
C ARG A 263 -24.18 -18.37 3.30
N SER A 264 -24.38 -17.70 2.16
CA SER A 264 -24.02 -16.29 1.97
C SER A 264 -24.73 -15.37 2.94
N ASP A 265 -25.97 -15.71 3.32
CA ASP A 265 -26.77 -14.96 4.30
C ASP A 265 -26.04 -14.78 5.64
N LEU A 266 -25.22 -15.73 6.06
CA LEU A 266 -24.46 -15.64 7.31
C LEU A 266 -23.39 -14.54 7.23
N VAL A 267 -22.64 -14.52 6.13
CA VAL A 267 -21.57 -13.54 5.92
C VAL A 267 -22.19 -12.17 5.64
N ASP A 268 -23.18 -12.09 4.77
CA ASP A 268 -23.84 -10.83 4.42
C ASP A 268 -24.45 -10.15 5.66
N ASN A 269 -25.15 -10.89 6.53
CA ASN A 269 -25.70 -10.37 7.78
C ASN A 269 -24.60 -9.93 8.76
N MET A 270 -23.52 -10.71 8.88
CA MET A 270 -22.37 -10.35 9.71
C MET A 270 -21.69 -9.07 9.21
N LEU A 271 -21.55 -8.91 7.89
CA LEU A 271 -20.88 -7.77 7.28
C LEU A 271 -21.65 -6.45 7.44
N ILE A 272 -22.99 -6.47 7.52
CA ILE A 272 -23.78 -5.24 7.70
C ILE A 272 -23.91 -4.79 9.16
N ASP A 273 -23.74 -5.69 10.13
CA ASP A 273 -23.85 -5.39 11.56
C ASP A 273 -22.46 -5.19 12.20
N SER A 274 -22.17 -3.98 12.66
CA SER A 274 -20.89 -3.65 13.30
C SER A 274 -20.59 -4.47 14.54
N ALA A 275 -21.60 -4.78 15.36
CA ALA A 275 -21.42 -5.58 16.57
C ALA A 275 -21.12 -7.05 16.21
N ALA A 276 -21.76 -7.57 15.15
CA ALA A 276 -21.48 -8.91 14.65
C ALA A 276 -20.06 -9.01 14.07
N ARG A 277 -19.60 -8.00 13.31
CA ARG A 277 -18.20 -7.93 12.81
C ARG A 277 -17.20 -7.94 13.95
N GLU A 278 -17.37 -7.07 14.94
CA GLU A 278 -16.46 -6.99 16.09
C GLU A 278 -16.44 -8.30 16.88
N GLN A 279 -17.61 -8.88 17.15
CA GLN A 279 -17.71 -10.16 17.82
C GLN A 279 -17.02 -11.29 17.05
N ASN A 280 -17.19 -11.33 15.72
CA ASN A 280 -16.53 -12.31 14.87
C ASN A 280 -15.01 -12.16 14.92
N ILE A 281 -14.50 -10.94 14.78
CA ILE A 281 -13.06 -10.64 14.85
C ILE A 281 -12.48 -11.07 16.21
N GLN A 282 -13.16 -10.75 17.31
CA GLN A 282 -12.72 -11.18 18.64
C GLN A 282 -12.73 -12.70 18.80
N ALA A 283 -13.69 -13.40 18.19
CA ALA A 283 -13.71 -14.86 18.19
C ALA A 283 -12.51 -15.44 17.40
N ILE A 284 -12.14 -14.84 16.26
CA ILE A 284 -10.96 -15.24 15.47
C ILE A 284 -9.67 -15.03 16.28
N VAL A 285 -9.52 -13.88 16.93
CA VAL A 285 -8.36 -13.60 17.78
C VAL A 285 -8.30 -14.57 18.95
N GLY A 286 -9.44 -14.87 19.58
CA GLY A 286 -9.53 -15.87 20.65
C GLY A 286 -9.16 -17.27 20.19
N LEU A 287 -9.59 -17.67 18.99
CA LEU A 287 -9.26 -18.96 18.38
C LEU A 287 -7.74 -19.14 18.19
N LEU A 288 -7.07 -18.11 17.68
CA LEU A 288 -5.60 -18.11 17.55
C LEU A 288 -4.90 -18.25 18.91
N ALA A 289 -5.37 -17.51 19.91
CA ALA A 289 -4.79 -17.57 21.26
C ALA A 289 -4.97 -18.95 21.93
N GLN A 290 -6.08 -19.64 21.64
CA GLN A 290 -6.38 -20.96 22.20
C GLN A 290 -5.61 -22.08 21.50
N THR A 291 -5.46 -22.00 20.18
CA THR A 291 -4.87 -23.08 19.36
C THR A 291 -3.37 -22.94 19.18
N GLY A 292 -2.83 -21.73 19.26
CA GLY A 292 -1.43 -21.46 18.90
C GLY A 292 -1.16 -21.49 17.39
N ALA A 293 -2.20 -21.48 16.55
CA ALA A 293 -2.06 -21.37 15.10
C ALA A 293 -1.33 -20.08 14.69
N THR A 294 -0.60 -20.14 13.57
CA THR A 294 0.27 -19.04 13.10
C THR A 294 -0.43 -18.07 12.17
N GLY A 295 -1.67 -18.37 11.80
CA GLY A 295 -2.46 -17.57 10.87
C GLY A 295 -3.91 -18.03 10.81
N ILE A 296 -4.71 -17.32 10.04
CA ILE A 296 -6.05 -17.76 9.65
C ILE A 296 -6.25 -17.58 8.15
N ASP A 297 -7.14 -18.39 7.60
CA ASP A 297 -7.57 -18.34 6.21
C ASP A 297 -9.06 -18.04 6.14
N ILE A 298 -9.44 -16.93 5.50
CA ILE A 298 -10.84 -16.53 5.33
C ILE A 298 -11.33 -17.06 3.98
N ASP A 299 -12.22 -18.04 4.03
CA ASP A 299 -12.88 -18.64 2.87
C ASP A 299 -14.40 -18.41 2.96
N TYR A 300 -14.76 -17.14 2.84
CA TYR A 300 -16.15 -16.70 2.72
C TYR A 300 -16.54 -16.57 1.25
N ARG A 301 -17.57 -17.31 0.85
CA ARG A 301 -18.04 -17.46 -0.53
C ARG A 301 -19.43 -16.90 -0.73
N GLY A 302 -19.72 -16.48 -1.96
CA GLY A 302 -21.05 -16.01 -2.36
C GLY A 302 -21.51 -14.71 -1.70
N ILE A 303 -20.56 -13.88 -1.25
CA ILE A 303 -20.85 -12.57 -0.64
C ILE A 303 -21.60 -11.71 -1.66
N ASN A 304 -22.64 -11.01 -1.23
CA ASN A 304 -23.37 -10.08 -2.08
C ASN A 304 -22.40 -9.01 -2.67
N PRO A 305 -22.32 -8.82 -3.99
CA PRO A 305 -21.40 -7.85 -4.60
C PRO A 305 -21.56 -6.41 -4.08
N ASN A 306 -22.75 -6.03 -3.61
CA ASN A 306 -22.99 -4.72 -3.01
C ASN A 306 -22.30 -4.51 -1.66
N LEU A 307 -21.78 -5.58 -1.04
CA LEU A 307 -21.07 -5.57 0.24
C LEU A 307 -19.55 -5.52 0.09
N SER A 308 -19.05 -5.18 -1.10
CA SER A 308 -17.60 -5.13 -1.36
C SER A 308 -16.86 -4.21 -0.39
N ARG A 309 -17.42 -3.03 -0.10
CA ARG A 309 -16.83 -2.08 0.84
C ARG A 309 -16.83 -2.63 2.27
N GLU A 310 -17.92 -3.25 2.68
CA GLU A 310 -18.12 -3.84 4.00
C GLU A 310 -17.16 -5.01 4.23
N PHE A 311 -16.94 -5.86 3.21
CA PHE A 311 -16.00 -6.95 3.27
C PHE A 311 -14.55 -6.46 3.38
N THR A 312 -14.16 -5.48 2.56
CA THR A 312 -12.84 -4.84 2.67
C THR A 312 -12.64 -4.22 4.05
N ALA A 313 -13.62 -3.46 4.56
CA ALA A 313 -13.55 -2.84 5.89
C ALA A 313 -13.46 -3.89 7.03
N TYR A 314 -14.17 -5.02 6.89
CA TYR A 314 -14.06 -6.15 7.81
C TYR A 314 -12.63 -6.74 7.81
N LEU A 315 -12.03 -6.95 6.64
CA LEU A 315 -10.67 -7.47 6.54
C LEU A 315 -9.63 -6.50 7.09
N GLU A 316 -9.79 -5.18 6.90
CA GLU A 316 -8.94 -4.16 7.52
C GLU A 316 -9.02 -4.21 9.05
N GLN A 317 -10.24 -4.28 9.60
CA GLN A 317 -10.48 -4.39 11.05
C GLN A 317 -9.88 -5.69 11.60
N LEU A 318 -10.06 -6.81 10.88
CA LEU A 318 -9.46 -8.09 11.24
C LEU A 318 -7.94 -7.99 11.25
N ARG A 319 -7.34 -7.45 10.18
CA ARG A 319 -5.88 -7.30 10.09
C ARG A 319 -5.30 -6.47 11.24
N GLN A 320 -5.99 -5.41 11.64
CA GLN A 320 -5.60 -4.56 12.78
C GLN A 320 -5.73 -5.27 14.14
N ALA A 321 -6.73 -6.15 14.30
CA ALA A 321 -6.95 -6.90 15.54
C ALA A 321 -5.99 -8.09 15.69
N LEU A 322 -5.54 -8.67 14.57
CA LEU A 322 -4.58 -9.77 14.56
C LEU A 322 -3.17 -9.30 14.97
N PRO A 323 -2.40 -10.11 15.72
CA PRO A 323 -0.99 -9.80 15.99
C PRO A 323 -0.20 -9.55 14.70
N PRO A 324 0.77 -8.60 14.66
CA PRO A 324 1.43 -8.19 13.42
C PRO A 324 2.10 -9.32 12.61
N GLN A 325 2.59 -10.35 13.30
CA GLN A 325 3.29 -11.49 12.69
C GLN A 325 2.34 -12.58 12.16
N THR A 326 1.03 -12.45 12.40
CA THR A 326 0.03 -13.48 12.08
C THR A 326 -0.30 -13.45 10.60
N GLN A 327 -0.23 -14.58 9.92
CA GLN A 327 -0.62 -14.67 8.51
C GLN A 327 -2.15 -14.52 8.38
N LEU A 328 -2.58 -13.62 7.51
CA LEU A 328 -3.96 -13.51 7.03
C LEU A 328 -3.98 -13.97 5.58
N SER A 329 -4.62 -15.10 5.33
CA SER A 329 -4.93 -15.59 3.99
C SER A 329 -6.39 -15.28 3.67
N VAL A 330 -6.68 -14.85 2.45
CA VAL A 330 -8.05 -14.55 2.01
C VAL A 330 -8.29 -15.22 0.66
N ARG A 331 -9.30 -16.07 0.60
CA ARG A 331 -9.81 -16.59 -0.67
C ARG A 331 -10.67 -15.54 -1.36
N VAL A 332 -10.50 -15.42 -2.67
CA VAL A 332 -11.37 -14.62 -3.55
C VAL A 332 -12.08 -15.53 -4.55
N GLU A 333 -13.14 -15.03 -5.20
CA GLU A 333 -13.78 -15.74 -6.30
C GLU A 333 -13.10 -15.45 -7.64
N GLU A 334 -13.30 -16.34 -8.61
CA GLU A 334 -12.79 -16.17 -9.98
C GLU A 334 -13.29 -14.83 -10.57
N PRO A 335 -12.41 -14.02 -11.16
CA PRO A 335 -12.81 -12.74 -11.73
C PRO A 335 -13.52 -12.99 -13.07
N LEU A 336 -14.60 -12.26 -13.33
CA LEU A 336 -15.31 -12.31 -14.61
C LEU A 336 -14.73 -11.28 -15.57
N GLN A 337 -14.17 -11.74 -16.69
CA GLN A 337 -13.73 -10.81 -17.73
C GLN A 337 -14.94 -10.19 -18.44
N VAL A 338 -15.08 -8.86 -18.38
CA VAL A 338 -16.19 -8.12 -19.01
C VAL A 338 -15.77 -7.32 -20.23
N SER A 339 -14.47 -7.08 -20.42
CA SER A 339 -13.86 -6.57 -21.67
C SER A 339 -12.44 -7.10 -21.83
N ALA A 340 -11.76 -6.73 -22.92
CA ALA A 340 -10.37 -7.15 -23.17
C ALA A 340 -9.40 -6.78 -22.01
N ASP A 341 -9.71 -5.72 -21.27
CA ASP A 341 -8.87 -5.11 -20.24
C ASP A 341 -9.57 -4.96 -18.88
N THR A 342 -10.86 -5.28 -18.78
CA THR A 342 -11.66 -5.10 -17.55
C THR A 342 -12.16 -6.42 -16.99
N TRP A 343 -12.01 -6.56 -15.68
CA TRP A 343 -12.41 -7.71 -14.89
C TRP A 343 -13.31 -7.27 -13.74
N GLU A 344 -14.41 -7.98 -13.54
CA GLU A 344 -15.29 -7.85 -12.38
C GLU A 344 -14.91 -8.89 -11.33
N THR A 345 -14.65 -8.44 -10.10
CA THR A 345 -14.23 -9.30 -8.98
C THR A 345 -15.34 -9.49 -7.94
N GLY A 346 -16.58 -9.11 -8.27
CA GLY A 346 -17.75 -9.22 -7.38
C GLY A 346 -17.58 -8.45 -6.08
N ALA A 347 -17.83 -9.11 -4.94
CA ALA A 347 -17.64 -8.52 -3.62
C ALA A 347 -16.16 -8.35 -3.21
N TYR A 348 -15.24 -8.98 -3.94
CA TYR A 348 -13.83 -9.08 -3.55
C TYR A 348 -13.06 -7.95 -4.24
N ASP A 349 -12.73 -6.87 -3.53
CA ASP A 349 -11.80 -5.88 -4.06
C ASP A 349 -10.38 -6.47 -4.02
N TRP A 350 -9.95 -7.10 -5.11
CA TRP A 350 -8.65 -7.78 -5.19
C TRP A 350 -7.47 -6.84 -4.88
N ARG A 351 -7.57 -5.56 -5.26
CA ARG A 351 -6.51 -4.58 -5.00
C ARG A 351 -6.43 -4.26 -3.52
N ALA A 352 -7.58 -4.01 -2.87
CA ALA A 352 -7.61 -3.75 -1.44
C ALA A 352 -7.19 -4.99 -0.64
N ILE A 353 -7.72 -6.17 -0.98
CA ILE A 353 -7.39 -7.43 -0.33
C ILE A 353 -5.90 -7.74 -0.45
N GLY A 354 -5.28 -7.51 -1.61
CA GLY A 354 -3.83 -7.70 -1.79
C GLY A 354 -2.95 -6.77 -0.95
N ARG A 355 -3.48 -5.64 -0.46
CA ARG A 355 -2.79 -4.74 0.49
C ARG A 355 -2.99 -5.17 1.96
N ILE A 356 -4.07 -5.91 2.25
CA ILE A 356 -4.47 -6.29 3.61
C ILE A 356 -3.96 -7.69 3.98
N ALA A 357 -4.09 -8.65 3.06
CA ALA A 357 -3.76 -10.05 3.26
C ALA A 357 -2.28 -10.32 2.97
N ASN A 358 -1.71 -11.30 3.66
CA ASN A 358 -0.39 -11.83 3.33
C ASN A 358 -0.44 -12.77 2.13
N VAL A 359 -1.55 -13.50 1.97
CA VAL A 359 -1.79 -14.46 0.89
C VAL A 359 -3.20 -14.25 0.34
N VAL A 360 -3.31 -14.12 -0.98
CA VAL A 360 -4.59 -14.15 -1.69
C VAL A 360 -4.72 -15.50 -2.38
N LYS A 361 -5.74 -16.28 -2.01
CA LYS A 361 -6.01 -17.60 -2.60
C LYS A 361 -7.02 -17.44 -3.75
N VAL A 362 -6.53 -17.52 -4.98
CA VAL A 362 -7.37 -17.51 -6.18
C VAL A 362 -7.71 -18.97 -6.56
N PRO A 363 -8.98 -19.33 -6.80
CA PRO A 363 -9.33 -20.65 -7.28
C PRO A 363 -8.60 -20.98 -8.59
N ALA A 364 -8.23 -22.25 -8.76
CA ALA A 364 -7.81 -22.74 -10.06
C ALA A 364 -8.96 -22.60 -11.07
N LEU A 365 -8.63 -22.25 -12.31
CA LEU A 365 -9.56 -22.26 -13.42
C LEU A 365 -10.10 -23.69 -13.58
N PRO A 366 -11.42 -23.85 -13.67
CA PRO A 366 -12.04 -25.17 -13.70
C PRO A 366 -11.71 -25.97 -14.97
N ASP A 367 -11.29 -25.29 -16.05
CA ASP A 367 -10.89 -25.94 -17.31
C ASP A 367 -9.36 -26.15 -17.36
N PRO A 368 -8.86 -27.39 -17.32
CA PRO A 368 -7.43 -27.68 -17.44
C PRO A 368 -6.81 -27.16 -18.75
N ARG A 369 -7.61 -26.96 -19.81
CA ARG A 369 -7.13 -26.43 -21.09
C ARG A 369 -6.73 -24.96 -21.00
N ALA A 370 -7.24 -24.22 -20.02
CA ALA A 370 -6.85 -22.84 -19.78
C ALA A 370 -5.36 -22.72 -19.40
N TYR A 371 -4.76 -23.80 -18.86
CA TYR A 371 -3.34 -23.85 -18.51
C TYR A 371 -2.42 -24.28 -19.65
N ALA A 372 -2.98 -24.68 -20.81
CA ALA A 372 -2.18 -25.00 -21.98
C ALA A 372 -1.70 -23.73 -22.70
N GLN A 373 -0.68 -23.86 -23.55
CA GLN A 373 -0.22 -22.75 -24.37
C GLN A 373 -1.37 -22.22 -25.26
N GLY A 374 -1.74 -20.96 -25.07
CA GLY A 374 -2.87 -20.34 -25.78
C GLY A 374 -4.25 -20.68 -25.20
N GLY A 375 -4.31 -21.26 -24.00
CA GLY A 375 -5.55 -21.43 -23.25
C GLY A 375 -6.23 -20.08 -22.97
N GLN A 376 -7.57 -20.10 -22.99
CA GLN A 376 -8.43 -18.97 -22.66
C GLN A 376 -9.23 -19.28 -21.40
#